data_AF-A0A060ZUY5-F1
#
_entry.id   AF-A0A060ZUY5-F1
#
_cell.length_a   1.000
_cell.length_b   1.000
_cell.length_c   1.000
_cell.angle_alpha   90.00
_cell.angle_beta   90.00
_cell.angle_gamma   90.00
#
_symmetry.space_group_name_H-M   'P 1'
#
loop_
_entity.id
_entity.type
_entity.pdbx_description
1 polymer ?
#
loop_
_entity_poly.entity_id
_entity_poly.type
_entity_poly.pdbx_seq_one_letter_code
_entity_poly.pdbx_strand_id
1 'polypeptide(L)'
;MDDRTINLLGDYLRARRELVRPADVGLPETARRRVPGLRREEVATLAGISVDYYLGLEQGRDRRPSAEILWALAQALRLDESATTHLFALANSVPRSRRHAHRHRVSPTLARLIDSWPATPAFVQTHTFLVLAANPLAQALSPAHTPGTNLVRTVFLEPDSFLVEPDPRQDFVACLRGLAGAEADDPDLAELVGEMSMRSESFRRLWARHDVGGRTHGRVTIAHPRVGTLTLDLERFPVPSAPGQQLVVYSAEADSRSHEALRLLAESAD
;
A
#
# COMPACT_ATOMS: atom_id res chain seq x y z
N MET A 1 -30.16 0.17 0.64
CA MET A 1 -29.54 1.31 1.36
C MET A 1 -28.41 1.79 0.47
N ASP A 2 -28.49 3.03 0.03
CA ASP A 2 -27.88 3.58 -1.19
C ASP A 2 -26.35 3.47 -1.19
N ASP A 3 -25.78 2.64 -2.08
CA ASP A 3 -24.34 2.50 -2.33
C ASP A 3 -23.83 3.73 -3.10
N ARG A 4 -23.85 4.90 -2.45
CA ARG A 4 -23.15 6.07 -2.96
C ARG A 4 -21.66 5.80 -2.87
N THR A 5 -21.08 5.32 -3.97
CA THR A 5 -19.64 5.32 -4.14
C THR A 5 -19.11 6.72 -3.82
N ILE A 6 -18.29 6.84 -2.77
CA ILE A 6 -17.71 8.11 -2.34
C ILE A 6 -16.88 8.70 -3.49
N ASN A 7 -17.31 9.84 -4.05
CA ASN A 7 -16.61 10.52 -5.15
C ASN A 7 -15.66 11.60 -4.61
N LEU A 8 -14.55 11.16 -4.00
CA LEU A 8 -13.56 12.04 -3.40
C LEU A 8 -12.99 13.07 -4.40
N LEU A 9 -12.78 12.66 -5.66
CA LEU A 9 -12.31 13.57 -6.71
C LEU A 9 -13.32 14.69 -6.97
N GLY A 10 -14.59 14.35 -7.16
CA GLY A 10 -15.62 15.35 -7.43
C GLY A 10 -15.91 16.27 -6.26
N ASP A 11 -15.85 15.75 -5.03
CA ASP A 11 -16.00 16.56 -3.82
C ASP A 11 -14.83 17.53 -3.66
N TYR A 12 -13.60 17.08 -3.95
CA TYR A 12 -12.42 17.95 -3.94
C TYR A 12 -12.49 19.04 -5.03
N LEU A 13 -12.89 18.70 -6.26
CA LEU A 13 -13.08 19.67 -7.34
C LEU A 13 -14.12 20.73 -6.98
N ARG A 14 -15.24 20.31 -6.37
CA ARG A 14 -16.29 21.21 -5.87
C ARG A 14 -15.75 22.18 -4.82
N ALA A 15 -15.02 21.65 -3.83
CA ALA A 15 -14.45 22.47 -2.76
C ALA A 15 -13.43 23.49 -3.28
N ARG A 16 -12.52 23.08 -4.19
CA ARG A 16 -11.53 24.02 -4.77
C ARG A 16 -12.19 25.07 -5.65
N ARG A 17 -13.21 24.70 -6.44
CA ARG A 17 -13.98 25.65 -7.26
C ARG A 17 -14.63 26.75 -6.42
N GLU A 18 -15.14 26.42 -5.23
CA GLU A 18 -15.80 27.38 -4.34
C GLU A 18 -14.84 28.38 -3.69
N LEU A 19 -13.54 28.08 -3.66
CA LEU A 19 -12.50 28.92 -3.06
C LEU A 19 -11.88 29.93 -4.04
N VAL A 20 -11.91 29.66 -5.35
CA VAL A 20 -11.31 30.53 -6.36
C VAL A 20 -12.28 31.65 -6.74
N ARG A 21 -11.88 32.91 -6.58
CA ARG A 21 -12.72 34.04 -6.98
C ARG A 21 -12.59 34.31 -8.48
N PRO A 22 -13.64 34.81 -9.14
CA PRO A 22 -13.58 35.19 -10.55
C PRO A 22 -12.47 36.19 -10.87
N ALA A 23 -12.28 37.18 -9.99
CA ALA A 23 -11.25 38.20 -10.15
C ALA A 23 -9.83 37.58 -10.18
N ASP A 24 -9.59 36.49 -9.44
CA ASP A 24 -8.29 35.81 -9.36
C ASP A 24 -7.89 35.13 -10.68
N VAL A 25 -8.83 34.97 -11.60
CA VAL A 25 -8.67 34.35 -12.93
C VAL A 25 -9.09 35.31 -14.06
N GLY A 26 -9.22 36.60 -13.77
CA GLY A 26 -9.51 37.64 -14.77
C GLY A 26 -10.95 37.67 -15.27
N LEU A 27 -11.90 37.05 -14.56
CA LEU A 27 -13.33 37.08 -14.88
C LEU A 27 -14.04 38.22 -14.14
N PRO A 28 -15.06 38.85 -14.78
CA PRO A 28 -15.77 39.98 -14.18
C PRO A 28 -16.64 39.57 -12.98
N GLU A 29 -16.54 40.32 -11.88
CA GLU A 29 -17.42 40.19 -10.73
C GLU A 29 -18.79 40.82 -11.05
N THR A 30 -19.72 40.02 -11.59
CA THR A 30 -21.08 40.49 -11.89
C THR A 30 -21.95 40.52 -10.63
N ALA A 31 -22.69 41.62 -10.43
CA ALA A 31 -23.45 41.92 -9.20
C ALA A 31 -24.65 41.00 -8.88
N ARG A 32 -24.99 40.01 -9.72
CA ARG A 32 -26.10 39.05 -9.50
C ARG A 32 -25.62 37.60 -9.53
N ARG A 33 -24.77 37.24 -8.58
CA ARG A 33 -24.15 35.91 -8.51
C ARG A 33 -24.65 35.12 -7.30
N ARG A 34 -25.01 33.85 -7.51
CA ARG A 34 -25.53 32.94 -6.46
C ARG A 34 -24.45 32.19 -5.67
N VAL A 35 -23.21 32.13 -6.18
CA VAL A 35 -22.08 31.42 -5.56
C VAL A 35 -20.83 32.31 -5.53
N PRO A 36 -20.06 32.30 -4.42
CA PRO A 36 -18.89 33.16 -4.25
C PRO A 36 -17.71 32.74 -5.15
N GLY A 37 -17.47 31.43 -5.30
CA GLY A 37 -16.40 30.89 -6.14
C GLY A 37 -16.80 30.68 -7.61
N LEU A 38 -15.93 30.07 -8.41
CA LEU A 38 -16.16 29.85 -9.84
C LEU A 38 -17.42 29.00 -10.11
N ARG A 39 -18.08 29.27 -11.23
CA ARG A 39 -19.16 28.44 -11.76
C ARG A 39 -18.58 27.26 -12.55
N ARG A 40 -19.40 26.23 -12.80
CA ARG A 40 -18.94 25.03 -13.52
C ARG A 40 -18.52 25.37 -14.95
N GLU A 41 -19.32 26.21 -15.60
CA GLU A 41 -19.07 26.72 -16.94
C GLU A 41 -17.75 27.50 -17.03
N GLU A 42 -17.37 28.22 -15.97
CA GLU A 42 -16.14 29.02 -15.93
C GLU A 42 -14.91 28.11 -15.77
N VAL A 43 -14.97 27.13 -14.86
CA VAL A 43 -13.87 26.16 -14.69
C VAL A 43 -13.67 25.35 -15.97
N ALA A 44 -14.77 24.88 -16.58
CA ALA A 44 -14.71 24.14 -17.83
C ALA A 44 -14.06 24.95 -18.96
N THR A 45 -14.46 26.23 -19.09
CA THR A 45 -13.86 27.15 -20.06
C THR A 45 -12.36 27.37 -19.80
N LEU A 46 -11.97 27.65 -18.55
CA LEU A 46 -10.58 27.86 -18.17
C LEU A 46 -9.70 26.62 -18.37
N ALA A 47 -10.25 25.43 -18.16
CA ALA A 47 -9.56 24.15 -18.34
C ALA A 47 -9.64 23.60 -19.77
N GLY A 48 -10.33 24.28 -20.70
CA GLY A 48 -10.46 23.83 -22.09
C GLY A 48 -11.26 22.52 -22.26
N ILE A 49 -12.23 22.26 -21.37
CA ILE A 49 -13.08 21.05 -21.38
C ILE A 49 -14.56 21.41 -21.49
N SER A 50 -15.42 20.44 -21.80
CA SER A 50 -16.87 20.69 -21.83
C SER A 50 -17.46 20.80 -20.41
N VAL A 51 -18.52 21.61 -20.28
CA VAL A 51 -19.23 21.79 -19.00
C VAL A 51 -19.82 20.47 -18.51
N ASP A 52 -20.35 19.65 -19.42
CA ASP A 52 -20.91 18.34 -19.12
C ASP A 52 -19.83 17.36 -18.61
N TYR A 53 -18.62 17.42 -19.16
CA TYR A 53 -17.50 16.61 -18.69
C TYR A 53 -17.06 17.03 -17.28
N TYR A 54 -16.95 18.33 -17.00
CA TYR A 54 -16.64 18.81 -15.66
C TYR A 54 -17.74 18.44 -14.64
N LEU A 55 -19.01 18.54 -15.04
CA LEU A 55 -20.14 18.08 -14.23
C LEU A 55 -20.08 16.56 -13.98
N GLY A 56 -19.68 15.78 -14.98
CA GLY A 56 -19.47 14.35 -14.90
C GLY A 56 -18.38 13.95 -13.90
N LEU A 57 -17.28 14.71 -13.83
CA LEU A 57 -16.23 14.57 -12.81
C LEU A 57 -16.78 14.87 -11.40
N GLU A 58 -17.49 15.98 -11.20
CA GLU A 58 -18.07 16.33 -9.89
C GLU A 58 -19.11 15.30 -9.40
N GLN A 59 -19.82 14.64 -10.31
CA GLN A 59 -20.85 13.63 -10.01
C GLN A 59 -20.29 12.19 -9.99
N GLY A 60 -19.05 11.98 -10.41
CA GLY A 60 -18.37 10.68 -10.36
C GLY A 60 -18.79 9.74 -11.49
N ARG A 61 -19.36 10.30 -12.57
CA ARG A 61 -19.64 9.59 -13.83
C ARG A 61 -18.34 9.41 -14.64
N ASP A 62 -17.51 10.44 -14.66
CA ASP A 62 -16.17 10.42 -15.24
C ASP A 62 -15.14 10.24 -14.12
N ARG A 63 -14.49 9.07 -14.06
CA ARG A 63 -13.63 8.68 -12.91
C ARG A 63 -12.13 8.64 -13.22
N ARG A 64 -11.75 8.84 -14.48
CA ARG A 64 -10.36 8.71 -14.95
C ARG A 64 -10.01 9.82 -15.95
N PRO A 65 -9.96 11.09 -15.51
CA PRO A 65 -9.39 12.15 -16.34
C PRO A 65 -7.93 11.84 -16.69
N SER A 66 -7.48 12.27 -17.87
CA SER A 66 -6.07 12.16 -18.27
C SER A 66 -5.20 13.09 -17.43
N ALA A 67 -3.88 12.86 -17.42
CA ALA A 67 -2.92 13.74 -16.75
C ALA A 67 -2.99 15.18 -17.27
N GLU A 68 -3.21 15.36 -18.59
CA GLU A 68 -3.38 16.67 -19.23
C GLU A 68 -4.61 17.40 -18.68
N ILE A 69 -5.74 16.69 -18.55
CA ILE A 69 -6.98 17.25 -17.99
C ILE A 69 -6.77 17.63 -16.51
N LEU A 70 -6.09 16.79 -15.73
CA LEU A 70 -5.79 17.08 -14.33
C LEU A 70 -4.91 18.33 -14.19
N TRP A 71 -3.94 18.49 -15.09
CA TRP A 71 -3.07 19.66 -15.10
C TRP A 71 -3.85 20.92 -15.50
N ALA A 72 -4.69 20.84 -16.53
CA ALA A 72 -5.57 21.95 -16.93
C ALA A 72 -6.54 22.37 -15.82
N LEU A 73 -7.12 21.41 -15.09
CA LEU A 73 -7.95 21.66 -13.92
C LEU A 73 -7.16 22.30 -12.77
N ALA A 74 -5.92 21.86 -12.55
CA ALA A 74 -5.05 22.46 -11.53
C ALA A 74 -4.74 23.94 -11.84
N GLN A 75 -4.49 24.27 -13.11
CA GLN A 75 -4.30 25.65 -13.54
C GLN A 75 -5.57 26.50 -13.43
N ALA A 76 -6.70 25.98 -13.92
CA ALA A 76 -7.99 26.67 -13.85
C ALA A 76 -8.42 26.99 -12.41
N LEU A 77 -8.09 26.10 -11.47
CA LEU A 77 -8.39 26.24 -10.04
C LEU A 77 -7.25 26.87 -9.24
N ARG A 78 -6.19 27.38 -9.89
CA ARG A 78 -5.01 27.98 -9.27
C ARG A 78 -4.47 27.16 -8.09
N LEU A 79 -4.36 25.85 -8.27
CA LEU A 79 -3.85 24.95 -7.24
C LEU A 79 -2.35 25.19 -7.03
N ASP A 80 -1.93 25.23 -5.76
CA ASP A 80 -0.54 25.11 -5.39
C ASP A 80 -0.01 23.67 -5.64
N GLU A 81 1.29 23.47 -5.46
CA GLU A 81 1.95 22.19 -5.69
C GLU A 81 1.35 21.05 -4.84
N SER A 82 1.06 21.31 -3.56
CA SER A 82 0.51 20.31 -2.65
C SER A 82 -0.91 19.91 -3.07
N ALA A 83 -1.75 20.90 -3.39
CA ALA A 83 -3.11 20.72 -3.85
C ALA A 83 -3.17 20.02 -5.22
N THR A 84 -2.16 20.25 -6.08
CA THR A 84 -2.00 19.58 -7.37
C THR A 84 -1.62 18.12 -7.18
N THR A 85 -0.61 17.82 -6.36
CA THR A 85 -0.24 16.43 -6.02
C THR A 85 -1.43 15.66 -5.44
N HIS A 86 -2.23 16.31 -4.57
CA HIS A 86 -3.44 15.71 -4.03
C HIS A 86 -4.52 15.44 -5.10
N LEU A 87 -4.76 16.38 -6.02
CA LEU A 87 -5.68 16.20 -7.15
C LEU A 87 -5.32 14.96 -7.98
N PHE A 88 -4.04 14.79 -8.30
CA PHE A 88 -3.54 13.63 -9.04
C PHE A 88 -3.70 12.33 -8.25
N ALA A 89 -3.45 12.35 -6.93
CA ALA A 89 -3.66 11.18 -6.09
C ALA A 89 -5.14 10.76 -6.03
N LEU A 90 -6.07 11.71 -5.94
CA LEU A 90 -7.51 11.44 -5.93
C LEU A 90 -8.00 10.85 -7.25
N ALA A 91 -7.54 11.37 -8.39
CA ALA A 91 -7.92 10.87 -9.70
C ALA A 91 -7.37 9.47 -10.02
N ASN A 92 -6.25 9.12 -9.41
CA ASN A 92 -5.65 7.78 -9.50
C ASN A 92 -6.11 6.84 -8.38
N SER A 93 -6.99 7.30 -7.47
CA SER A 93 -7.50 6.48 -6.38
C SER A 93 -8.39 5.37 -6.92
N VAL A 94 -8.08 4.13 -6.53
CA VAL A 94 -8.80 2.94 -6.98
C VAL A 94 -9.99 2.69 -6.03
N PRO A 95 -11.22 2.46 -6.53
CA PRO A 95 -12.39 2.17 -5.68
C PRO A 95 -12.12 1.05 -4.66
N ARG A 96 -12.68 1.14 -3.43
CA ARG A 96 -12.39 0.20 -2.31
C ARG A 96 -12.51 -1.29 -2.67
N SER A 97 -13.54 -1.67 -3.44
CA SER A 97 -13.70 -3.05 -3.93
C SER A 97 -12.54 -3.50 -4.85
N ARG A 98 -12.09 -2.62 -5.74
CA ARG A 98 -10.90 -2.87 -6.56
C ARG A 98 -9.61 -2.81 -5.75
N ARG A 99 -9.51 -1.95 -4.73
CA ARG A 99 -8.37 -1.90 -3.80
C ARG A 99 -8.18 -3.25 -3.11
N HIS A 100 -9.25 -3.88 -2.63
CA HIS A 100 -9.19 -5.23 -2.06
C HIS A 100 -8.77 -6.29 -3.09
N ALA A 101 -9.33 -6.26 -4.31
CA ALA A 101 -8.91 -7.18 -5.38
C ALA A 101 -7.44 -6.99 -5.83
N HIS A 102 -6.92 -5.75 -5.80
CA HIS A 102 -5.51 -5.45 -6.10
C HIS A 102 -4.58 -5.76 -4.94
N ARG A 103 -5.03 -5.66 -3.68
CA ARG A 103 -4.24 -6.04 -2.49
C ARG A 103 -3.81 -7.50 -2.54
N HIS A 104 -4.68 -8.39 -3.02
CA HIS A 104 -4.41 -9.83 -3.08
C HIS A 104 -3.83 -10.32 -4.42
N ARG A 105 -3.43 -9.43 -5.33
CA ARG A 105 -2.82 -9.79 -6.61
C ARG A 105 -1.51 -9.03 -6.84
N VAL A 106 -0.43 -9.77 -7.04
CA VAL A 106 0.86 -9.19 -7.41
C VAL A 106 0.86 -8.81 -8.89
N SER A 107 1.49 -7.69 -9.23
CA SER A 107 1.73 -7.32 -10.63
C SER A 107 2.54 -8.43 -11.32
N PRO A 108 2.15 -8.90 -12.52
CA PRO A 108 2.93 -9.90 -13.25
C PRO A 108 4.39 -9.46 -13.51
N THR A 109 4.63 -8.16 -13.65
CA THR A 109 6.00 -7.63 -13.83
C THR A 109 6.81 -7.71 -12.55
N LEU A 110 6.20 -7.47 -11.38
CA LEU A 110 6.88 -7.61 -10.09
C LEU A 110 7.16 -9.08 -9.76
N ALA A 111 6.21 -9.98 -10.06
CA ALA A 111 6.41 -11.41 -9.91
C ALA A 111 7.60 -11.91 -10.76
N ARG A 112 7.62 -11.58 -12.06
CA ARG A 112 8.77 -11.92 -12.92
C ARG A 112 10.09 -11.31 -12.46
N LEU A 113 10.05 -10.11 -11.85
CA LEU A 113 11.25 -9.47 -11.32
C LEU A 113 11.84 -10.28 -10.16
N ILE A 114 11.04 -10.64 -9.15
CA ILE A 114 11.55 -11.40 -8.01
C ILE A 114 12.00 -12.81 -8.41
N ASP A 115 11.34 -13.42 -9.41
CA ASP A 115 11.73 -14.71 -9.97
C ASP A 115 13.09 -14.65 -10.70
N SER A 116 13.49 -13.47 -11.18
CA SER A 116 14.79 -13.27 -11.85
C SER A 116 15.97 -13.15 -10.90
N TRP A 117 15.76 -13.26 -9.58
CA TRP A 117 16.80 -13.10 -8.56
C TRP A 117 17.23 -14.45 -7.96
N PRO A 118 18.25 -15.12 -8.54
CA PRO A 118 18.63 -16.47 -8.13
C PRO A 118 19.37 -16.52 -6.79
N ALA A 119 20.02 -15.42 -6.38
CA ALA A 119 20.85 -15.36 -5.17
C ALA A 119 20.26 -14.46 -4.07
N THR A 120 19.04 -13.96 -4.26
CA THR A 120 18.41 -12.99 -3.34
C THR A 120 17.01 -13.47 -2.99
N PRO A 121 16.78 -14.00 -1.78
CA PRO A 121 15.45 -14.41 -1.36
C PRO A 121 14.52 -13.19 -1.30
N ALA A 122 13.42 -13.24 -2.04
CA ALA A 122 12.46 -12.15 -2.12
C ALA A 122 11.02 -12.65 -2.19
N PHE A 123 10.13 -11.91 -1.54
CA PHE A 123 8.69 -12.18 -1.56
C PHE A 123 7.88 -10.89 -1.43
N VAL A 124 6.64 -10.93 -1.91
CA VAL A 124 5.68 -9.83 -1.81
C VAL A 124 4.62 -10.22 -0.78
N GLN A 125 4.29 -9.29 0.12
CA GLN A 125 3.25 -9.47 1.13
C GLN A 125 2.25 -8.32 1.15
N THR A 126 1.08 -8.56 1.74
CA THR A 126 0.11 -7.51 2.09
C THR A 126 0.55 -6.75 3.35
N HIS A 127 -0.18 -5.67 3.67
CA HIS A 127 -0.06 -4.92 4.93
C HIS A 127 -0.45 -5.76 6.16
N THR A 128 -1.21 -6.84 5.96
CA THR A 128 -1.53 -7.86 6.98
C THR A 128 -0.58 -9.06 6.96
N PHE A 129 0.56 -8.96 6.26
CA PHE A 129 1.61 -9.98 6.18
C PHE A 129 1.16 -11.31 5.55
N LEU A 130 0.17 -11.29 4.66
CA LEU A 130 -0.13 -12.43 3.79
C LEU A 130 0.87 -12.43 2.63
N VAL A 131 1.61 -13.53 2.44
CA VAL A 131 2.53 -13.69 1.32
C VAL A 131 1.74 -13.95 0.05
N LEU A 132 1.96 -13.12 -0.98
CA LEU A 132 1.23 -13.15 -2.25
C LEU A 132 2.04 -13.79 -3.38
N ALA A 133 3.36 -13.60 -3.36
CA ALA A 133 4.30 -14.19 -4.30
C ALA A 133 5.66 -14.32 -3.61
N ALA A 134 6.45 -15.33 -3.97
CA ALA A 134 7.78 -15.55 -3.44
C ALA A 134 8.62 -16.28 -4.47
N ASN A 135 9.88 -15.86 -4.63
CA ASN A 135 10.80 -16.58 -5.50
C ASN A 135 11.21 -17.94 -4.87
N PRO A 136 11.74 -18.89 -5.65
CA PRO A 136 12.10 -20.21 -5.14
C PRO A 136 13.04 -20.18 -3.93
N LEU A 137 14.01 -19.26 -3.93
CA LEU A 137 14.97 -19.13 -2.84
C LEU A 137 14.31 -18.63 -1.53
N ALA A 138 13.31 -17.74 -1.59
CA ALA A 138 12.56 -17.33 -0.40
C ALA A 138 11.77 -18.49 0.20
N GLN A 139 11.14 -19.32 -0.65
CA GLN A 139 10.41 -20.51 -0.21
C GLN A 139 11.36 -21.57 0.37
N ALA A 140 12.54 -21.75 -0.24
CA ALA A 140 13.59 -22.61 0.29
C ALA A 140 14.15 -22.12 1.62
N LEU A 141 14.22 -20.80 1.83
CA LEU A 141 14.68 -20.19 3.09
C LEU A 141 13.71 -20.44 4.25
N SER A 142 12.40 -20.43 4.01
CA SER A 142 11.40 -20.78 5.01
C SER A 142 10.05 -21.14 4.36
N PRO A 143 9.38 -22.22 4.81
CA PRO A 143 8.00 -22.52 4.40
C PRO A 143 7.01 -21.37 4.66
N ALA A 144 7.31 -20.50 5.64
CA ALA A 144 6.51 -19.32 5.95
C ALA A 144 6.41 -18.34 4.77
N HIS A 145 7.37 -18.34 3.85
CA HIS A 145 7.37 -17.51 2.65
C HIS A 145 6.60 -18.12 1.48
N THR A 146 5.90 -19.24 1.68
CA THR A 146 5.04 -19.82 0.64
C THR A 146 3.86 -18.89 0.35
N PRO A 147 3.53 -18.61 -0.93
CA PRO A 147 2.33 -17.83 -1.27
C PRO A 147 1.07 -18.44 -0.65
N GLY A 148 0.23 -17.59 -0.04
CA GLY A 148 -0.95 -17.99 0.73
C GLY A 148 -0.70 -18.12 2.23
N THR A 149 0.55 -18.15 2.68
CA THR A 149 0.89 -18.17 4.12
C THR A 149 0.82 -16.78 4.72
N ASN A 150 0.27 -16.65 5.92
CA ASN A 150 0.29 -15.41 6.69
C ASN A 150 1.34 -15.47 7.80
N LEU A 151 2.34 -14.60 7.73
CA LEU A 151 3.50 -14.66 8.64
C LEU A 151 3.12 -14.44 10.11
N VAL A 152 2.08 -13.64 10.38
CA VAL A 152 1.57 -13.42 11.74
C VAL A 152 0.96 -14.72 12.27
N ARG A 153 0.13 -15.39 11.47
CA ARG A 153 -0.43 -16.70 11.86
C ARG A 153 0.68 -17.70 12.15
N THR A 154 1.66 -17.82 11.26
CA THR A 154 2.79 -18.74 11.42
C THR A 154 3.52 -18.48 12.73
N VAL A 155 3.99 -17.26 13.00
CA VAL A 155 4.82 -17.01 14.20
C VAL A 155 4.04 -17.14 15.52
N PHE A 156 2.73 -16.88 15.51
CA PHE A 156 1.90 -16.92 16.73
C PHE A 156 1.22 -18.27 16.99
N LEU A 157 0.96 -19.06 15.95
CA LEU A 157 0.26 -20.35 16.07
C LEU A 157 1.18 -21.56 15.86
N GLU A 158 2.32 -21.38 15.20
CA GLU A 158 3.30 -22.42 14.90
C GLU A 158 4.70 -21.93 15.31
N PRO A 159 4.96 -21.75 16.62
CA PRO A 159 6.19 -21.12 17.10
C PRO A 159 7.48 -21.84 16.65
N ASP A 160 7.41 -23.14 16.40
CA ASP A 160 8.57 -23.95 15.98
C ASP A 160 8.84 -23.88 14.47
N SER A 161 7.92 -23.36 13.65
CA SER A 161 8.09 -23.29 12.19
C SER A 161 8.79 -22.00 11.73
N PHE A 162 8.99 -21.03 12.63
CA PHE A 162 9.58 -19.74 12.30
C PHE A 162 10.63 -19.29 13.33
N LEU A 163 11.80 -19.93 13.28
CA LEU A 163 12.94 -19.67 14.16
C LEU A 163 13.79 -18.49 13.62
N VAL A 164 13.37 -17.28 13.96
CA VAL A 164 14.01 -16.02 13.57
C VAL A 164 14.32 -15.17 14.80
N GLU A 165 15.56 -14.70 14.89
CA GLU A 165 16.01 -13.77 15.93
C GLU A 165 16.35 -12.40 15.33
N PRO A 166 16.03 -11.29 16.03
CA PRO A 166 15.19 -11.23 17.23
C PRO A 166 13.73 -11.63 16.95
N ASP A 167 13.02 -12.14 17.96
CA ASP A 167 11.60 -12.52 17.86
C ASP A 167 10.75 -11.42 17.17
N PRO A 168 10.14 -11.69 16.00
CA PRO A 168 9.44 -10.68 15.22
C PRO A 168 8.02 -10.39 15.71
N ARG A 169 7.49 -11.12 16.71
CA ARG A 169 6.10 -11.00 17.18
C ARG A 169 5.74 -9.58 17.60
N GLN A 170 6.63 -8.92 18.34
CA GLN A 170 6.39 -7.55 18.80
C GLN A 170 6.32 -6.58 17.62
N ASP A 171 7.24 -6.72 16.65
CA ASP A 171 7.28 -5.86 15.46
C ASP A 171 6.03 -6.04 14.59
N PHE A 172 5.55 -7.27 14.42
CA PHE A 172 4.31 -7.54 13.69
C PHE A 172 3.09 -6.92 14.38
N VAL A 173 2.97 -7.10 15.70
CA VAL A 173 1.85 -6.52 16.46
C VAL A 173 1.86 -5.01 16.39
N ALA A 174 3.03 -4.38 16.54
CA ALA A 174 3.17 -2.93 16.46
C ALA A 174 2.76 -2.37 15.08
N CYS A 175 3.08 -3.12 14.01
CA CYS A 175 2.70 -2.74 12.65
C CYS A 175 1.19 -2.84 12.43
N LEU A 176 0.58 -3.98 12.82
CA LEU A 176 -0.88 -4.16 12.74
C LEU A 176 -1.62 -3.10 13.57
N ARG A 177 -1.07 -2.71 14.72
CA ARG A 177 -1.66 -1.66 15.57
C ARG A 177 -1.64 -0.30 14.89
N GLY A 178 -0.54 0.06 14.25
CA GLY A 178 -0.43 1.28 13.46
C GLY A 178 -1.45 1.32 12.31
N LEU A 179 -1.65 0.20 11.63
CA LEU A 179 -2.65 0.07 10.57
C LEU A 179 -4.09 0.22 11.08
N ALA A 180 -4.41 -0.36 12.24
CA ALA A 180 -5.76 -0.28 12.81
C ALA A 180 -6.19 1.16 13.14
N GLY A 181 -5.24 2.07 13.40
CA GLY A 181 -5.52 3.50 13.59
C GLY A 181 -5.77 4.26 12.28
N ALA A 182 -5.07 3.90 11.20
CA ALA A 182 -5.14 4.59 9.92
C ALA A 182 -6.23 4.03 8.97
N GLU A 183 -6.53 2.73 9.07
CA GLU A 183 -7.45 2.00 8.19
C GLU A 183 -8.52 1.27 9.02
N ALA A 184 -9.31 2.02 9.80
CA ALA A 184 -10.27 1.47 10.77
C ALA A 184 -11.33 0.53 10.19
N ASP A 185 -11.63 0.59 8.88
CA ASP A 185 -12.60 -0.29 8.21
C ASP A 185 -11.94 -1.38 7.33
N ASP A 186 -10.70 -1.78 7.62
CA ASP A 186 -10.04 -2.83 6.85
C ASP A 186 -10.53 -4.23 7.30
N PRO A 187 -11.28 -4.96 6.45
CA PRO A 187 -11.82 -6.27 6.82
C PRO A 187 -10.72 -7.34 7.01
N ASP A 188 -9.65 -7.30 6.20
CA ASP A 188 -8.55 -8.26 6.29
C ASP A 188 -7.82 -8.11 7.63
N LEU A 189 -7.65 -6.86 8.07
CA LEU A 189 -7.03 -6.53 9.35
C LEU A 189 -7.93 -6.92 10.52
N ALA A 190 -9.22 -6.58 10.46
CA ALA A 190 -10.17 -6.90 11.52
C ALA A 190 -10.30 -8.41 11.73
N GLU A 191 -10.36 -9.18 10.64
CA GLU A 191 -10.39 -10.65 10.68
C GLU A 191 -9.12 -11.21 11.34
N LEU A 192 -7.94 -10.80 10.87
CA LEU A 192 -6.67 -11.29 11.41
C LEU A 192 -6.51 -10.95 12.89
N VAL A 193 -6.77 -9.70 13.28
CA VAL A 193 -6.67 -9.27 14.68
C VAL A 193 -7.67 -10.01 15.56
N GLY A 194 -8.91 -10.18 15.09
CA GLY A 194 -9.94 -10.93 15.81
C GLY A 194 -9.54 -12.39 16.01
N GLU A 195 -9.08 -13.06 14.96
CA GLU A 195 -8.59 -14.43 15.01
C GLU A 195 -7.41 -14.59 15.98
N MET A 196 -6.35 -13.77 15.83
CA MET A 196 -5.17 -13.85 16.68
C MET A 196 -5.48 -13.52 18.14
N SER A 197 -6.39 -12.57 18.39
CA SER A 197 -6.86 -12.26 19.73
C SER A 197 -7.58 -13.43 20.38
N MET A 198 -8.31 -14.26 19.64
CA MET A 198 -8.92 -15.47 20.19
C MET A 198 -7.90 -16.58 20.42
N ARG A 199 -7.02 -16.81 19.44
CA ARG A 199 -6.19 -18.02 19.36
C ARG A 199 -4.82 -17.91 20.06
N SER A 200 -4.32 -16.70 20.34
CA SER A 200 -2.97 -16.51 20.87
C SER A 200 -2.94 -15.56 22.06
N GLU A 201 -2.57 -16.09 23.23
CA GLU A 201 -2.41 -15.28 24.45
C GLU A 201 -1.25 -14.28 24.34
N SER A 202 -0.13 -14.68 23.71
CA SER A 202 1.00 -13.80 23.48
C SER A 202 0.63 -12.65 22.57
N PHE A 203 -0.17 -12.89 21.52
CA PHE A 203 -0.72 -11.82 20.68
C PHE A 203 -1.58 -10.86 21.50
N ARG A 204 -2.55 -11.37 22.29
CA ARG A 204 -3.41 -10.51 23.14
C ARG A 204 -2.59 -9.61 24.06
N ARG A 205 -1.57 -10.17 24.71
CA ARG A 205 -0.68 -9.42 25.61
C ARG A 205 0.07 -8.31 24.90
N LEU A 206 0.63 -8.58 23.71
CA LEU A 206 1.32 -7.56 22.92
C LEU A 206 0.35 -6.51 22.38
N TRP A 207 -0.82 -6.94 21.88
CA TRP A 207 -1.84 -6.06 21.34
C TRP A 207 -2.37 -5.04 22.36
N ALA A 208 -2.51 -5.47 23.62
CA ALA A 208 -2.94 -4.65 24.74
C ALA A 208 -1.90 -3.60 25.18
N ARG A 209 -0.67 -3.64 24.66
CA ARG A 209 0.34 -2.59 24.94
C ARG A 209 0.14 -1.34 24.10
N HIS A 210 -0.63 -1.44 23.01
CA HIS A 210 -0.84 -0.34 22.06
C HIS A 210 0.45 0.22 21.45
N ASP A 211 1.53 -0.56 21.45
CA ASP A 211 2.76 -0.21 20.76
C ASP A 211 2.46 -0.03 19.26
N VAL A 212 2.96 1.05 18.67
CA VAL A 212 2.84 1.33 17.23
C VAL A 212 4.24 1.47 16.64
N GLY A 213 4.39 1.02 15.40
CA GLY A 213 5.67 1.05 14.70
C GLY A 213 5.85 -0.24 13.91
N GLY A 214 7.07 -0.74 13.89
CA GLY A 214 7.41 -1.95 13.16
C GLY A 214 8.66 -1.76 12.32
N ARG A 215 9.42 -2.83 12.21
CA ARG A 215 10.70 -2.83 11.52
C ARG A 215 10.51 -2.71 10.01
N THR A 216 11.02 -1.65 9.40
CA THR A 216 11.08 -1.50 7.93
C THR A 216 12.30 -2.17 7.34
N HIS A 217 13.35 -2.34 8.13
CA HIS A 217 14.65 -2.86 7.75
C HIS A 217 15.40 -3.35 8.98
N GLY A 218 16.38 -4.23 8.81
CA GLY A 218 17.30 -4.60 9.88
C GLY A 218 17.80 -6.03 9.74
N ARG A 219 18.66 -6.44 10.67
CA ARG A 219 19.30 -7.74 10.64
C ARG A 219 18.46 -8.80 11.34
N VAL A 220 18.39 -9.98 10.75
CA VAL A 220 17.74 -11.17 11.29
C VAL A 220 18.66 -12.37 11.23
N THR A 221 18.52 -13.26 12.19
CA THR A 221 19.22 -14.54 12.23
C THR A 221 18.19 -15.66 12.10
N ILE A 222 18.34 -16.51 11.08
CA ILE A 222 17.42 -17.60 10.76
C ILE A 222 18.14 -18.92 10.99
N ALA A 223 17.54 -19.82 11.79
CA ALA A 223 18.04 -21.18 11.95
C ALA A 223 17.46 -22.07 10.84
N HIS A 224 18.28 -22.41 9.84
CA HIS A 224 17.85 -23.25 8.72
C HIS A 224 18.29 -24.71 8.90
N PRO A 225 17.40 -25.71 8.74
CA PRO A 225 17.72 -27.11 9.02
C PRO A 225 18.82 -27.70 8.12
N ARG A 226 18.99 -27.18 6.90
CA ARG A 226 19.95 -27.72 5.92
C ARG A 226 21.28 -26.98 5.85
N VAL A 227 21.29 -25.67 6.12
CA VAL A 227 22.48 -24.82 5.96
C VAL A 227 22.90 -24.11 7.25
N GLY A 228 22.25 -24.45 8.37
CA GLY A 228 22.55 -23.88 9.67
C GLY A 228 22.07 -22.45 9.82
N THR A 229 22.80 -21.67 10.62
CA THR A 229 22.42 -20.30 10.97
C THR A 229 22.79 -19.30 9.88
N LEU A 230 21.79 -18.59 9.36
CA LEU A 230 21.92 -17.49 8.40
C LEU A 230 21.75 -16.16 9.11
N THR A 231 22.64 -15.21 8.91
CA THR A 231 22.47 -13.81 9.34
C THR A 231 22.25 -12.96 8.11
N LEU A 232 21.04 -12.42 7.98
CA LEU A 232 20.57 -11.74 6.79
C LEU A 232 20.12 -10.32 7.14
N ASP A 233 20.42 -9.37 6.27
CA ASP A 233 19.79 -8.07 6.29
C ASP A 233 18.45 -8.16 5.56
N LEU A 234 17.41 -7.64 6.19
CA LEU A 234 16.05 -7.59 5.68
C LEU A 234 15.72 -6.15 5.33
N GLU A 235 15.14 -5.94 4.15
CA GLU A 235 14.57 -4.64 3.75
C GLU A 235 13.14 -4.81 3.23
N ARG A 236 12.28 -3.83 3.53
CA ARG A 236 10.88 -3.77 3.06
C ARG A 236 10.68 -2.54 2.18
N PHE A 237 10.25 -2.78 0.94
CA PHE A 237 9.99 -1.74 -0.05
C PHE A 237 8.48 -1.66 -0.33
N PRO A 238 7.82 -0.50 -0.11
CA PRO A 238 6.43 -0.33 -0.52
C PRO A 238 6.32 -0.44 -2.05
N VAL A 239 5.24 -1.04 -2.55
CA VAL A 239 4.97 -1.16 -4.00
C VAL A 239 4.03 -0.02 -4.42
N PRO A 240 4.51 1.02 -5.13
CA PRO A 240 3.69 2.21 -5.40
C PRO A 240 2.46 1.91 -6.27
N SER A 241 2.57 0.94 -7.17
CA SER A 241 1.49 0.53 -8.07
C SER A 241 0.42 -0.34 -7.40
N ALA A 242 0.66 -0.83 -6.17
CA ALA A 242 -0.27 -1.64 -5.40
C ALA A 242 -0.23 -1.23 -3.92
N PRO A 243 -0.88 -0.12 -3.54
CA PRO A 243 -0.87 0.37 -2.16
C PRO A 243 -1.28 -0.70 -1.13
N GLY A 244 -0.45 -0.86 -0.11
CA GLY A 244 -0.59 -1.91 0.91
C GLY A 244 0.24 -3.17 0.62
N GLN A 245 0.81 -3.33 -0.58
CA GLN A 245 1.81 -4.37 -0.82
C GLN A 245 3.22 -3.89 -0.49
N GLN A 246 4.04 -4.81 0.00
CA GLN A 246 5.46 -4.60 0.25
C GLN A 246 6.26 -5.75 -0.36
N LEU A 247 7.33 -5.41 -1.04
CA LEU A 247 8.41 -6.33 -1.39
C LEU A 247 9.34 -6.46 -0.19
N VAL A 248 9.62 -7.69 0.23
CA VAL A 248 10.59 -8.02 1.27
C VAL A 248 11.78 -8.69 0.60
N VAL A 249 12.98 -8.20 0.90
CA VAL A 249 14.23 -8.71 0.33
C VAL A 249 15.15 -9.08 1.49
N TYR A 250 15.76 -10.26 1.39
CA TYR A 250 16.88 -10.64 2.24
C TYR A 250 18.19 -10.55 1.47
N SER A 251 19.24 -10.06 2.14
CA SER A 251 20.59 -10.04 1.62
C SER A 251 21.58 -10.53 2.68
N ALA A 252 22.73 -11.00 2.23
CA ALA A 252 23.87 -11.28 3.08
C ALA A 252 25.07 -10.50 2.55
N GLU A 253 25.98 -10.10 3.43
CA GLU A 253 27.24 -9.48 3.03
C GLU A 253 28.00 -10.41 2.07
N ALA A 254 28.55 -9.86 0.99
CA ALA A 254 29.32 -10.63 0.01
C ALA A 254 30.47 -11.38 0.70
N ASP A 255 30.79 -12.57 0.19
CA ASP A 255 31.82 -13.49 0.73
C ASP A 255 31.62 -13.93 2.20
N SER A 256 30.46 -13.64 2.81
CA SER A 256 30.12 -14.13 4.14
C SER A 256 29.66 -15.60 4.13
N ARG A 257 29.69 -16.25 5.31
CA ARG A 257 29.11 -17.59 5.48
C ARG A 257 27.63 -17.65 5.12
N SER A 258 26.90 -16.56 5.38
CA SER A 258 25.46 -16.49 5.08
C SER A 258 25.22 -16.33 3.58
N HIS A 259 26.09 -15.60 2.87
CA HIS A 259 26.05 -15.52 1.41
C HIS A 259 26.31 -16.89 0.76
N GLU A 260 27.31 -17.63 1.25
CA GLU A 260 27.59 -18.99 0.78
C GLU A 260 26.44 -19.96 1.09
N ALA A 261 25.85 -19.87 2.29
CA ALA A 261 24.70 -20.69 2.65
C ALA A 261 23.44 -20.38 1.81
N LEU A 262 23.21 -19.13 1.44
CA LEU A 262 22.16 -18.76 0.47
C LEU A 262 22.43 -19.37 -0.91
N ARG A 263 23.68 -19.36 -1.36
CA ARG A 263 24.10 -19.97 -2.62
C ARG A 263 23.83 -21.48 -2.63
N LEU A 264 24.20 -22.18 -1.55
CA LEU A 264 23.92 -23.61 -1.37
C LEU A 264 22.42 -23.93 -1.31
N LEU A 265 21.61 -23.03 -0.74
CA LEU A 265 20.16 -23.18 -0.76
C LEU A 265 19.60 -23.04 -2.18
N ALA A 266 20.05 -22.04 -2.94
CA ALA A 266 19.61 -21.79 -4.30
C ALA A 266 19.87 -23.00 -5.22
N GLU A 267 21.06 -23.60 -5.12
CA GLU A 267 21.43 -24.81 -5.90
C GLU A 267 20.55 -26.04 -5.62
N SER A 268 19.81 -26.02 -4.52
CA SER A 268 18.92 -27.11 -4.12
C SER A 268 17.43 -26.80 -4.23
N ALA A 269 17.11 -25.58 -4.69
CA ALA A 269 15.76 -25.14 -4.96
C ALA A 269 15.36 -25.33 -6.44
N ASP A 270 16.34 -25.62 -7.31
CA ASP A 270 16.18 -26.13 -8.68
C ASP A 270 15.89 -27.64 -8.70
#